data_AF-A0A6J5TRV6-F1
#
_entry.id   AF-A0A6J5TRV6-F1
#
_cell.length_a   1.000
_cell.length_b   1.000
_cell.length_c   1.000
_cell.angle_alpha   90.00
_cell.angle_beta   90.00
_cell.angle_gamma   90.00
#
_symmetry.space_group_name_H-M   'P 1'
#
loop_
_entity.id
_entity.type
_entity.pdbx_description
1 polymer ?
#
loop_
_entity_poly.entity_id
_entity_poly.type
_entity_poly.pdbx_seq_one_letter_code
_entity_poly.pdbx_strand_id
1 'polypeptide(L)'
;MKLSLPTCLLLLSCYQLALLSISCNANHQINNLNKLIKSRKSGTNPPHDRKSWVGLDDVVDSFSPVYVGPQHGLKEADKIEALPGQPAEGVNFDQYAGYVTVDPKAGRALFYYFVESPHNSSTKPLVLWLNGGYIWWPGLNWTIVYLMQDQDARRLDMEPWKNLDRSGSAVITGRYTVMTYAWNKVANVIFLESPAGVGFSYSNTSSDYESLGDKQTAKDSYTFLVNWLERFPQYKTRDFFIAGES
;
A
#
# COMPACT_ATOMS: atom_id res chain seq x y z
N MET A 1 -35.47 4.96 -19.47
CA MET A 1 -36.00 3.63 -19.09
C MET A 1 -36.58 3.72 -17.69
N LYS A 2 -37.88 3.45 -17.49
CA LYS A 2 -38.47 3.36 -16.14
C LYS A 2 -38.28 1.92 -15.64
N LEU A 3 -37.51 1.75 -14.58
CA LEU A 3 -37.34 0.45 -13.93
C LEU A 3 -38.70 0.02 -13.36
N SER A 4 -39.10 -1.23 -13.63
CA SER A 4 -40.34 -1.78 -13.09
C SER A 4 -40.19 -2.03 -11.59
N LEU A 5 -41.29 -1.89 -10.84
CA LEU A 5 -41.36 -2.15 -9.40
C LEU A 5 -40.68 -3.48 -8.96
N PRO A 6 -40.85 -4.63 -9.66
CA PRO A 6 -40.15 -5.86 -9.27
C PRO A 6 -38.63 -5.78 -9.44
N THR A 7 -38.12 -5.02 -10.42
CA THR A 7 -36.68 -4.82 -10.61
C THR A 7 -36.09 -4.01 -9.45
N CYS A 8 -36.84 -3.02 -8.96
CA CYS A 8 -36.43 -2.19 -7.83
C CYS A 8 -36.39 -3.00 -6.52
N LEU A 9 -37.36 -3.91 -6.31
CA LEU A 9 -37.41 -4.79 -5.14
C LEU A 9 -36.27 -5.83 -5.14
N LEU A 10 -35.90 -6.37 -6.30
CA LEU A 10 -34.74 -7.26 -6.45
C LEU A 10 -33.42 -6.55 -6.14
N LEU A 11 -33.23 -5.32 -6.61
CA LEU A 11 -32.03 -4.54 -6.29
C LEU A 11 -31.96 -4.21 -4.79
N LEU A 12 -33.09 -3.90 -4.16
CA LEU A 12 -33.15 -3.66 -2.71
C LEU A 12 -32.80 -4.92 -1.91
N SER A 13 -33.29 -6.10 -2.31
CA SER A 13 -33.00 -7.36 -1.62
C SER A 13 -31.53 -7.77 -1.76
N CYS A 14 -30.94 -7.60 -2.95
CA CYS A 14 -29.51 -7.80 -3.17
C CYS A 14 -28.65 -6.85 -2.32
N TYR A 15 -29.05 -5.57 -2.22
CA TYR A 15 -28.36 -4.59 -1.38
C TYR A 15 -28.44 -4.94 0.12
N GLN A 16 -29.60 -5.39 0.60
CA GLN A 16 -29.74 -5.82 2.00
C GLN A 16 -28.94 -7.09 2.31
N LEU A 17 -28.88 -8.05 1.38
CA LEU A 17 -28.05 -9.25 1.53
C LEU A 17 -26.55 -8.91 1.56
N ALA A 18 -26.10 -7.96 0.74
CA ALA A 18 -24.72 -7.47 0.76
C ALA A 18 -24.37 -6.76 2.07
N LEU A 19 -25.29 -5.95 2.62
CA LEU A 19 -25.08 -5.31 3.92
C LEU A 19 -25.04 -6.32 5.07
N LEU A 20 -25.86 -7.39 5.01
CA LEU A 20 -25.86 -8.47 6.00
C LEU A 20 -24.56 -9.28 5.97
N SER A 21 -24.00 -9.56 4.79
CA SER A 21 -22.72 -10.27 4.67
C SER A 21 -21.53 -9.43 5.17
N ILE A 22 -21.52 -8.12 4.88
CA ILE A 22 -20.52 -7.17 5.43
C ILE A 22 -20.62 -7.11 6.95
N SER A 23 -21.83 -6.96 7.50
CA SER A 23 -22.06 -6.91 8.96
C SER A 23 -21.69 -8.22 9.66
N CYS A 24 -22.00 -9.37 9.06
CA CYS A 24 -21.64 -10.68 9.60
C CYS A 24 -20.11 -10.86 9.68
N ASN A 25 -19.37 -10.46 8.65
CA ASN A 25 -17.91 -10.57 8.62
C ASN A 25 -17.24 -9.57 9.57
N ALA A 26 -17.75 -8.34 9.65
CA ALA A 26 -17.27 -7.33 10.59
C ALA A 26 -17.46 -7.75 12.05
N ASN A 27 -18.59 -8.40 12.39
CA ASN A 27 -18.84 -8.94 13.72
C ASN A 27 -17.84 -10.04 14.10
N HIS A 28 -17.41 -10.87 13.14
CA HIS A 28 -16.42 -11.91 13.39
C HIS A 28 -15.02 -11.32 13.68
N GLN A 29 -14.63 -10.27 12.95
CA GLN A 29 -13.37 -9.57 13.16
C GLN A 29 -13.35 -8.79 14.48
N ILE A 30 -14.43 -8.08 14.82
CA ILE A 30 -14.59 -7.39 16.12
C ILE A 30 -14.46 -8.37 17.29
N ASN A 31 -15.04 -9.57 17.16
CA ASN A 31 -14.97 -10.58 18.21
C ASN A 31 -13.54 -11.11 18.42
N ASN A 32 -12.77 -11.28 17.35
CA ASN A 32 -11.37 -11.70 17.44
C ASN A 32 -10.48 -10.60 18.03
N LEU A 33 -10.72 -9.34 17.64
CA LEU A 33 -10.02 -8.19 18.23
C LEU A 33 -10.35 -8.05 19.73
N ASN A 34 -11.62 -8.21 20.11
CA ASN A 34 -12.03 -8.19 21.51
C ASN A 34 -11.42 -9.34 22.32
N LYS A 35 -11.30 -10.54 21.74
CA LYS A 35 -10.57 -11.67 22.37
C LYS A 35 -9.10 -11.33 22.58
N LEU A 36 -8.44 -10.72 21.61
CA LEU A 36 -7.03 -10.29 21.69
C LEU A 36 -6.82 -9.19 22.76
N ILE A 37 -7.72 -8.20 22.81
CA ILE A 37 -7.66 -7.12 23.80
C ILE A 37 -7.90 -7.68 25.21
N LYS A 38 -8.87 -8.60 25.38
CA LYS A 38 -9.14 -9.25 26.65
C LYS A 38 -7.99 -10.15 27.11
N SER A 39 -7.35 -10.90 26.20
CA SER A 39 -6.20 -11.74 26.55
C SER A 39 -5.01 -10.90 27.03
N ARG A 40 -4.76 -9.73 26.42
CA ARG A 40 -3.72 -8.80 26.88
C ARG A 40 -4.04 -8.12 28.22
N LYS A 41 -5.31 -7.84 28.52
CA LYS A 41 -5.73 -7.19 29.78
C LYS A 41 -5.78 -8.14 30.98
N SER A 42 -5.92 -9.45 30.75
CA SER A 42 -6.09 -10.46 31.81
C SER A 42 -4.80 -10.79 32.57
N GLY A 43 -3.63 -10.26 32.16
CA GLY A 43 -2.33 -10.53 32.81
C GLY A 43 -1.89 -12.00 32.83
N THR A 44 -2.69 -12.87 32.23
CA THR A 44 -2.50 -14.30 32.09
C THR A 44 -2.15 -14.51 30.63
N ASN A 45 -0.89 -14.88 30.38
CA ASN A 45 -0.50 -15.38 29.06
C ASN A 45 -1.51 -16.49 28.70
N PRO A 46 -2.18 -16.41 27.53
CA PRO A 46 -3.04 -17.51 27.13
C PRO A 46 -2.22 -18.79 27.15
N PRO A 47 -2.81 -19.96 27.50
CA PRO A 47 -2.13 -21.22 27.34
C PRO A 47 -1.57 -21.25 25.92
N HIS A 48 -0.26 -21.47 25.79
CA HIS A 48 0.35 -21.74 24.50
C HIS A 48 -0.30 -23.02 23.98
N ASP A 49 -1.38 -22.87 23.23
CA ASP A 49 -1.95 -23.96 22.46
C ASP A 49 -1.01 -24.15 21.26
N ARG A 50 0.08 -24.86 21.55
CA ARG A 50 1.14 -25.24 20.61
C ARG A 50 0.57 -25.96 19.38
N LYS A 51 -0.70 -26.40 19.41
CA LYS A 51 -1.35 -27.13 18.33
C LYS A 51 -1.81 -26.26 17.14
N SER A 52 -2.00 -24.96 17.32
CA SER A 52 -2.39 -24.06 16.21
C SER A 52 -1.21 -23.60 15.35
N TRP A 53 0.02 -23.72 15.86
CA TRP A 53 1.25 -23.24 15.24
C TRP A 53 2.26 -24.37 14.99
N VAL A 54 1.82 -25.63 14.99
CA VAL A 54 2.68 -26.81 14.70
C VAL A 54 3.34 -26.70 13.32
N GLY A 55 2.77 -25.93 12.39
CA GLY A 55 3.38 -25.65 11.09
C GLY A 55 4.44 -24.54 11.06
N LEU A 56 4.66 -23.82 12.17
CA LEU A 56 5.69 -22.77 12.29
C LEU A 56 6.80 -23.11 13.29
N ASP A 57 6.55 -23.99 14.26
CA ASP A 57 7.54 -24.38 15.27
C ASP A 57 8.60 -25.39 14.74
N ASP A 58 8.35 -26.04 13.61
CA ASP A 58 9.33 -26.93 12.94
C ASP A 58 10.41 -26.18 12.13
N VAL A 59 10.39 -24.84 12.12
CA VAL A 59 11.43 -24.00 11.51
C VAL A 59 12.28 -23.35 12.59
N VAL A 60 12.85 -24.16 13.48
CA VAL A 60 14.01 -23.70 14.25
C VAL A 60 15.23 -23.76 13.32
N ASP A 61 15.70 -22.55 12.98
CA ASP A 61 17.08 -22.23 12.62
C ASP A 61 17.53 -22.40 11.16
N SER A 62 16.74 -21.86 10.24
CA SER A 62 17.26 -21.36 8.97
C SER A 62 16.45 -20.14 8.54
N PHE A 63 16.71 -18.99 9.17
CA PHE A 63 16.45 -17.73 8.49
C PHE A 63 17.31 -17.75 7.23
N SER A 64 16.72 -18.14 6.10
CA SER A 64 17.36 -17.92 4.81
C SER A 64 17.73 -16.43 4.76
N PRO A 65 19.00 -16.09 4.52
CA PRO A 65 19.42 -14.71 4.54
C PRO A 65 18.54 -13.91 3.60
N VAL A 66 17.93 -12.84 4.13
CA VAL A 66 17.19 -11.88 3.30
C VAL A 66 18.16 -11.38 2.25
N TYR A 67 17.76 -11.45 0.98
CA TYR A 67 18.58 -10.87 -0.07
C TYR A 67 18.74 -9.38 0.21
N VAL A 68 19.98 -8.90 0.32
CA VAL A 68 20.32 -7.49 0.42
C VAL A 68 21.18 -7.13 -0.79
N GLY A 69 20.61 -6.36 -1.71
CA GLY A 69 21.32 -5.85 -2.88
C GLY A 69 22.12 -4.59 -2.57
N PRO A 70 23.06 -4.19 -3.45
CA PRO A 70 23.73 -2.88 -3.34
C PRO A 70 22.72 -1.73 -3.36
N GLN A 71 22.77 -0.83 -2.36
CA GLN A 71 21.85 0.31 -2.25
C GLN A 71 22.51 1.69 -2.43
N HIS A 72 23.83 1.73 -2.59
CA HIS A 72 24.58 2.99 -2.67
C HIS A 72 24.15 3.84 -3.87
N GLY A 73 23.86 5.12 -3.65
CA GLY A 73 23.45 6.08 -4.68
C GLY A 73 22.01 5.93 -5.18
N LEU A 74 21.30 4.86 -4.80
CA LEU A 74 19.93 4.62 -5.27
C LEU A 74 18.91 5.57 -4.64
N LYS A 75 19.15 6.03 -3.40
CA LYS A 75 18.30 7.05 -2.77
C LYS A 75 18.28 8.34 -3.60
N GLU A 76 19.45 8.81 -4.01
CA GLU A 76 19.60 10.03 -4.78
C GLU A 76 19.01 9.87 -6.18
N ALA A 77 19.18 8.68 -6.79
CA ALA A 77 18.57 8.35 -8.08
C ALA A 77 17.03 8.28 -8.03
N ASP A 78 16.47 7.85 -6.90
CA ASP A 78 15.02 7.76 -6.70
C ASP A 78 14.39 9.12 -6.36
N LYS A 79 15.18 10.19 -6.13
CA LYS A 79 14.65 11.50 -5.73
C LYS A 79 13.82 12.12 -6.86
N ILE A 80 12.62 12.56 -6.53
CA ILE A 80 11.73 13.28 -7.45
C ILE A 80 11.88 14.78 -7.23
N GLU A 81 12.46 15.48 -8.20
CA GLU A 81 12.59 16.95 -8.16
C GLU A 81 11.24 17.66 -8.33
N ALA A 82 10.43 17.21 -9.30
CA ALA A 82 9.07 17.70 -9.52
C ALA A 82 8.23 16.67 -10.28
N LEU A 83 6.98 16.50 -9.88
CA LEU A 83 6.00 15.73 -10.64
C LEU A 83 5.27 16.62 -11.66
N PRO A 84 4.88 16.08 -12.83
CA PRO A 84 4.05 16.82 -13.77
C PRO A 84 2.80 17.44 -13.12
N GLY A 85 2.68 18.76 -13.28
CA GLY A 85 1.59 19.57 -12.72
C GLY A 85 1.79 20.07 -11.28
N GLN A 86 2.85 19.67 -10.58
CA GLN A 86 3.21 20.30 -9.31
C GLN A 86 3.44 21.82 -9.49
N PRO A 87 3.21 22.64 -8.44
CA PRO A 87 3.53 24.07 -8.50
C PRO A 87 4.96 24.29 -8.99
N ALA A 88 5.20 25.36 -9.76
CA ALA A 88 6.54 25.69 -10.23
C ALA A 88 7.53 25.96 -9.08
N GLU A 89 7.01 26.32 -7.91
CA GLU A 89 7.75 26.51 -6.66
C GLU A 89 8.09 25.18 -5.95
N GLY A 90 7.61 24.05 -6.48
CA GLY A 90 7.79 22.72 -5.92
C GLY A 90 6.85 22.41 -4.75
N VAL A 91 7.21 21.36 -4.02
CA VAL A 91 6.60 20.96 -2.75
C VAL A 91 7.60 21.17 -1.61
N ASN A 92 7.10 21.37 -0.39
CA ASN A 92 7.94 21.66 0.78
C ASN A 92 8.37 20.40 1.55
N PHE A 93 8.46 19.26 0.86
CA PHE A 93 8.91 17.98 1.40
C PHE A 93 9.67 17.22 0.32
N ASP A 94 10.59 16.36 0.74
CA ASP A 94 11.26 15.45 -0.19
C ASP A 94 10.32 14.28 -0.55
N GLN A 95 10.38 13.86 -1.81
CA GLN A 95 9.63 12.75 -2.37
C GLN A 95 10.56 11.87 -3.21
N TYR A 96 10.35 10.56 -3.15
CA TYR A 96 11.18 9.56 -3.79
C TYR A 96 10.31 8.48 -4.42
N ALA A 97 10.67 8.00 -5.60
CA ALA A 97 10.04 6.82 -6.18
C ALA A 97 11.06 5.96 -6.90
N GLY A 98 10.90 4.65 -6.77
CA GLY A 98 11.81 3.73 -7.42
C GLY A 98 11.46 2.29 -7.14
N TYR A 99 12.38 1.41 -7.49
CA TYR A 99 12.23 -0.02 -7.37
C TYR A 99 13.20 -0.60 -6.34
N VAL A 100 12.71 -1.60 -5.61
CA VAL A 100 13.56 -2.45 -4.76
C VAL A 100 13.40 -3.88 -5.24
N THR A 101 14.51 -4.48 -5.68
CA THR A 101 14.55 -5.89 -6.07
C THR A 101 14.40 -6.79 -4.84
N VAL A 102 13.37 -7.62 -4.84
CA VAL A 102 13.04 -8.56 -3.75
C VAL A 102 13.43 -10.00 -4.10
N ASP A 103 13.57 -10.31 -5.39
CA ASP A 103 14.08 -11.59 -5.88
C ASP A 103 14.88 -11.39 -7.16
N PRO A 104 16.23 -11.40 -7.08
CA PRO A 104 17.06 -11.19 -8.26
C PRO A 104 17.01 -12.36 -9.24
N LYS A 105 16.68 -13.59 -8.79
CA LYS A 105 16.60 -14.75 -9.68
C LYS A 105 15.35 -14.68 -10.55
N ALA A 106 14.22 -14.32 -9.94
CA ALA A 106 12.98 -14.12 -10.67
C ALA A 106 12.94 -12.79 -11.43
N GLY A 107 13.85 -11.86 -11.11
CA GLY A 107 13.81 -10.48 -11.59
C GLY A 107 12.58 -9.74 -11.05
N ARG A 108 12.23 -10.00 -9.79
CA ARG A 108 11.06 -9.43 -9.11
C ARG A 108 11.44 -8.19 -8.33
N ALA A 109 10.73 -7.09 -8.58
CA ALA A 109 10.95 -5.80 -7.95
C ALA A 109 9.63 -5.14 -7.56
N LEU A 110 9.59 -4.55 -6.37
CA LEU A 110 8.46 -3.78 -5.89
C LEU A 110 8.73 -2.29 -6.06
N PHE A 111 7.76 -1.59 -6.63
CA PHE A 111 7.72 -0.14 -6.74
C PHE A 111 7.26 0.47 -5.42
N TYR A 112 7.87 1.59 -5.05
CA TYR A 112 7.43 2.40 -3.93
C TYR A 112 7.39 3.89 -4.30
N TYR A 113 6.51 4.61 -3.61
CA TYR A 113 6.53 6.07 -3.55
C TYR A 113 6.64 6.47 -2.08
N PHE A 114 7.64 7.29 -1.74
CA PHE A 114 7.94 7.72 -0.38
C PHE A 114 7.88 9.24 -0.31
N VAL A 115 7.15 9.75 0.69
CA VAL A 115 7.07 11.18 0.98
C VAL A 115 7.49 11.44 2.41
N GLU A 116 8.40 12.40 2.57
CA GLU A 116 8.77 12.89 3.90
C GLU A 116 7.70 13.83 4.46
N SER A 117 7.77 14.04 5.77
CA SER A 117 7.00 15.08 6.41
C SER A 117 7.54 16.46 6.06
N PRO A 118 6.69 17.44 5.66
CA PRO A 118 7.14 18.80 5.37
C PRO A 118 7.67 19.54 6.60
N HIS A 119 7.41 19.02 7.81
CA HIS A 119 7.83 19.64 9.06
C HIS A 119 8.51 18.61 9.97
N ASN A 120 9.81 18.81 10.22
CA ASN A 120 10.63 17.98 11.09
C ASN A 120 10.64 16.48 10.71
N SER A 121 10.78 16.17 9.41
CA SER A 121 10.82 14.77 8.89
C SER A 121 11.79 13.88 9.67
N SER A 122 12.91 14.44 10.14
CA SER A 122 13.93 13.78 10.98
C SER A 122 13.46 13.32 12.37
N THR A 123 12.29 13.74 12.85
CA THR A 123 11.72 13.32 14.15
C THR A 123 10.40 12.56 14.03
N LYS A 124 9.75 12.60 12.86
CA LYS A 124 8.42 11.98 12.65
C LYS A 124 8.49 10.47 12.45
N PRO A 125 7.48 9.69 12.87
CA PRO A 125 7.48 8.24 12.66
C PRO A 125 7.55 7.87 11.18
N LEU A 126 7.95 6.63 10.90
CA LEU A 126 7.87 6.03 9.57
C LEU A 126 6.62 5.13 9.50
N VAL A 127 5.82 5.31 8.46
CA VAL A 127 4.60 4.54 8.23
C VAL A 127 4.72 3.84 6.88
N LEU A 128 4.59 2.52 6.87
CA LEU A 128 4.35 1.74 5.66
C LEU A 128 2.84 1.64 5.45
N TRP A 129 2.35 2.14 4.32
CA TRP A 129 0.96 2.03 3.90
C TRP A 129 0.79 0.97 2.81
N LEU A 130 -0.13 0.03 3.03
CA LEU A 130 -0.46 -1.06 2.12
C LEU A 130 -1.96 -1.02 1.78
N ASN A 131 -2.30 -0.96 0.49
CA ASN A 131 -3.67 -1.20 0.06
C ASN A 131 -3.86 -2.68 -0.27
N GLY A 132 -4.95 -3.24 0.21
CA GLY A 132 -5.53 -4.51 -0.22
C GLY A 132 -6.58 -4.28 -1.30
N GLY A 133 -7.13 -5.37 -1.81
CA GLY A 133 -8.15 -5.36 -2.85
C GLY A 133 -7.85 -6.41 -3.93
N TYR A 134 -8.85 -6.70 -4.74
CA TYR A 134 -8.72 -7.68 -5.81
C TYR A 134 -8.24 -7.01 -7.10
N ILE A 135 -7.20 -7.58 -7.73
CA ILE A 135 -6.78 -7.23 -9.09
C ILE A 135 -7.85 -7.73 -10.07
N TRP A 136 -8.97 -7.00 -10.21
CA TRP A 136 -10.00 -7.37 -11.20
C TRP A 136 -9.82 -6.69 -12.55
N TRP A 137 -8.93 -5.71 -12.69
CA TRP A 137 -8.64 -5.06 -13.96
C TRP A 137 -7.15 -4.82 -14.18
N PRO A 138 -6.51 -5.56 -15.10
CA PRO A 138 -5.17 -5.22 -15.60
C PRO A 138 -5.23 -3.87 -16.32
N GLY A 139 -4.31 -2.95 -16.00
CA GLY A 139 -4.10 -1.73 -16.77
C GLY A 139 -4.58 -0.41 -16.14
N LEU A 140 -5.21 -0.42 -14.95
CA LEU A 140 -5.38 0.80 -14.15
C LEU A 140 -4.51 0.72 -12.89
N ASN A 141 -3.62 1.71 -12.70
CA ASN A 141 -2.93 1.92 -11.43
C ASN A 141 -3.90 2.63 -10.46
N TRP A 142 -4.77 1.87 -9.79
CA TRP A 142 -5.69 2.42 -8.81
C TRP A 142 -4.98 2.76 -7.49
N THR A 143 -3.89 2.08 -7.13
CA THR A 143 -3.22 2.26 -5.84
C THR A 143 -2.60 3.65 -5.70
N ILE A 144 -1.73 4.08 -6.60
CA ILE A 144 -1.11 5.41 -6.50
C ILE A 144 -2.09 6.53 -6.89
N VAL A 145 -2.98 6.29 -7.86
CA VAL A 145 -3.95 7.31 -8.29
C VAL A 145 -4.99 7.61 -7.21
N TYR A 146 -5.47 6.60 -6.47
CA TYR A 146 -6.39 6.82 -5.34
C TYR A 146 -5.64 7.40 -4.13
N LEU A 147 -4.38 7.00 -3.88
CA LEU A 147 -3.54 7.57 -2.82
C LEU A 147 -3.15 9.03 -3.07
N MET A 148 -2.91 9.41 -4.34
CA MET A 148 -2.77 10.82 -4.75
C MET A 148 -4.07 11.61 -4.60
N GLN A 149 -5.23 10.94 -4.67
CA GLN A 149 -6.54 11.59 -4.50
C GLN A 149 -6.92 11.79 -3.03
N ASP A 150 -6.45 10.97 -2.08
CA ASP A 150 -6.95 10.99 -0.70
C ASP A 150 -5.87 11.20 0.38
N GLN A 151 -4.58 10.93 0.11
CA GLN A 151 -3.51 10.88 1.13
C GLN A 151 -2.27 11.75 0.83
N ASP A 152 -2.07 12.19 -0.42
CA ASP A 152 -1.02 13.15 -0.76
C ASP A 152 -1.48 14.59 -0.53
N ALA A 153 -0.52 15.44 -0.18
CA ALA A 153 -0.67 16.83 0.17
C ALA A 153 -1.28 17.68 -0.94
N ARG A 154 -1.59 17.18 -2.14
CA ARG A 154 -2.34 17.93 -3.15
C ARG A 154 -3.20 17.09 -4.12
N ARG A 155 -4.52 17.34 -4.15
CA ARG A 155 -5.51 16.72 -5.06
C ARG A 155 -5.18 16.98 -6.53
N LEU A 156 -5.15 15.92 -7.35
CA LEU A 156 -5.33 16.03 -8.80
C LEU A 156 -6.83 16.04 -9.11
N ASP A 157 -7.38 17.19 -9.51
CA ASP A 157 -8.69 17.24 -10.14
C ASP A 157 -8.63 16.52 -11.50
N MET A 158 -8.82 15.20 -11.47
CA MET A 158 -9.09 14.44 -12.67
C MET A 158 -10.57 14.61 -13.01
N GLU A 159 -10.86 15.48 -13.97
CA GLU A 159 -12.12 15.46 -14.72
C GLU A 159 -11.86 14.97 -16.15
N PRO A 160 -11.64 13.66 -16.38
CA PRO A 160 -11.23 13.13 -17.69
C PRO A 160 -12.26 13.39 -18.78
N TRP A 161 -13.52 13.64 -18.40
CA TRP A 161 -14.64 13.75 -19.33
C TRP A 161 -14.98 15.17 -19.78
N LYS A 162 -14.36 16.20 -19.18
CA LYS A 162 -14.72 17.59 -19.51
C LYS A 162 -13.86 18.20 -20.61
N ASN A 163 -12.67 17.66 -20.90
CA ASN A 163 -11.75 18.21 -21.91
C ASN A 163 -11.06 17.09 -22.73
N LEU A 164 -11.75 16.62 -23.77
CA LEU A 164 -11.12 15.87 -24.87
C LEU A 164 -10.59 16.88 -25.89
N ASP A 165 -9.35 16.72 -26.34
CA ASP A 165 -8.88 17.48 -27.50
C ASP A 165 -9.58 17.03 -28.79
N ARG A 166 -9.33 17.71 -29.91
CA ARG A 166 -9.93 17.34 -31.22
C ARG A 166 -9.50 15.95 -31.72
N SER A 167 -8.54 15.30 -31.08
CA SER A 167 -8.06 13.95 -31.40
C SER A 167 -8.71 12.85 -30.53
N GLY A 168 -9.50 13.22 -29.51
CA GLY A 168 -10.08 12.26 -28.57
C GLY A 168 -9.13 11.86 -27.44
N SER A 169 -8.03 12.59 -27.25
CA SER A 169 -7.10 12.37 -26.15
C SER A 169 -7.51 13.20 -24.93
N ALA A 170 -7.54 12.57 -23.75
CA ALA A 170 -7.84 13.26 -22.50
C ALA A 170 -6.71 14.24 -22.15
N VAL A 171 -7.02 15.52 -22.03
CA VAL A 171 -6.06 16.54 -21.58
C VAL A 171 -6.11 16.60 -20.05
N ILE A 172 -5.06 16.11 -19.37
CA ILE A 172 -4.93 16.22 -17.92
C ILE A 172 -4.51 17.64 -17.56
N THR A 173 -5.47 18.52 -17.28
CA THR A 173 -5.25 19.83 -16.67
C THR A 173 -5.62 19.80 -15.19
N GLY A 174 -4.92 18.98 -14.41
CA GLY A 174 -5.10 18.93 -12.96
C GLY A 174 -4.48 20.14 -12.27
N ARG A 175 -5.24 20.88 -11.45
CA ARG A 175 -4.69 21.83 -10.47
C ARG A 175 -4.42 21.10 -9.16
N TYR A 176 -3.17 21.12 -8.69
CA TYR A 176 -2.77 20.56 -7.40
C TYR A 176 -3.25 21.45 -6.22
N THR A 177 -4.21 20.97 -5.42
CA THR A 177 -4.78 21.72 -4.27
C THR A 177 -4.29 21.19 -2.93
N VAL A 178 -3.68 22.01 -2.05
CA VAL A 178 -3.17 21.57 -0.72
C VAL A 178 -4.21 20.78 0.07
N MET A 179 -3.95 19.48 0.28
CA MET A 179 -4.73 18.64 1.17
C MET A 179 -4.44 19.05 2.62
N THR A 180 -5.47 19.53 3.30
CA THR A 180 -5.35 19.97 4.69
C THR A 180 -5.06 18.82 5.66
N TYR A 181 -5.35 17.58 5.29
CA TYR A 181 -5.31 16.41 6.19
C TYR A 181 -4.37 15.27 5.76
N ALA A 182 -3.40 15.54 4.86
CA ALA A 182 -2.46 14.51 4.41
C ALA A 182 -1.66 13.90 5.57
N TRP A 183 -1.50 12.57 5.54
CA TRP A 183 -0.81 11.81 6.59
C TRP A 183 0.67 12.18 6.71
N ASN A 184 1.30 12.62 5.61
CA ASN A 184 2.68 13.07 5.65
C ASN A 184 2.89 14.32 6.54
N LYS A 185 1.83 15.05 6.94
CA LYS A 185 1.95 16.13 7.94
C LYS A 185 2.37 15.64 9.32
N VAL A 186 2.16 14.36 9.63
CA VAL A 186 2.45 13.77 10.95
C VAL A 186 3.38 12.56 10.91
N ALA A 187 3.72 12.06 9.72
CA ALA A 187 4.60 10.91 9.52
C ALA A 187 5.42 11.05 8.23
N ASN A 188 6.45 10.23 8.08
CA ASN A 188 7.06 9.93 6.78
C ASN A 188 6.37 8.67 6.25
N VAL A 189 5.85 8.68 5.03
CA VAL A 189 4.92 7.65 4.55
C VAL A 189 5.49 6.97 3.32
N ILE A 190 5.64 5.63 3.39
CA ILE A 190 6.00 4.76 2.28
C ILE A 190 4.71 4.13 1.75
N PHE A 191 4.40 4.38 0.48
CA PHE A 191 3.37 3.68 -0.26
C PHE A 191 4.04 2.56 -1.05
N LEU A 192 3.67 1.32 -0.76
CA LEU A 192 4.24 0.14 -1.41
C LEU A 192 3.19 -0.53 -2.29
N GLU A 193 3.51 -0.73 -3.56
CA GLU A 193 2.70 -1.54 -4.46
C GLU A 193 3.12 -3.00 -4.34
N SER A 194 2.27 -3.82 -3.70
CA SER A 194 2.56 -5.23 -3.42
C SER A 194 1.30 -6.06 -3.62
N PRO A 195 1.39 -7.30 -4.17
CA PRO A 195 2.60 -7.97 -4.65
C PRO A 195 3.08 -7.50 -6.03
N ALA A 196 4.12 -8.16 -6.57
CA ALA A 196 4.54 -7.97 -7.96
C ALA A 196 3.37 -8.24 -8.94
N GLY A 197 3.19 -7.35 -9.91
CA GLY A 197 2.03 -7.31 -10.80
C GLY A 197 0.98 -6.26 -10.41
N VAL A 198 1.08 -5.67 -9.22
CA VAL A 198 0.27 -4.51 -8.81
C VAL A 198 0.96 -3.21 -9.26
N GLY A 199 0.24 -2.37 -9.98
CA GLY A 199 0.70 -1.06 -10.40
C GLY A 199 1.96 -1.13 -11.27
N PHE A 200 3.05 -0.54 -10.79
CA PHE A 200 4.35 -0.55 -11.43
C PHE A 200 5.26 -1.69 -10.95
N SER A 201 4.93 -2.37 -9.85
CA SER A 201 5.66 -3.55 -9.37
C SER A 201 5.60 -4.70 -10.36
N TYR A 202 6.70 -5.40 -10.58
CA TYR A 202 6.80 -6.40 -11.64
C TYR A 202 7.68 -7.59 -11.26
N SER A 203 7.53 -8.67 -12.03
CA SER A 203 8.46 -9.79 -12.13
C SER A 203 8.80 -10.09 -13.59
N ASN A 204 10.06 -10.38 -13.86
CA ASN A 204 10.50 -10.90 -15.16
C ASN A 204 10.11 -12.38 -15.37
N THR A 205 9.67 -13.06 -14.31
CA THR A 205 9.27 -14.47 -14.35
C THR A 205 7.74 -14.57 -14.36
N SER A 206 7.15 -15.00 -15.47
CA SER A 206 5.70 -15.01 -15.66
C SER A 206 4.95 -15.92 -14.69
N SER A 207 5.56 -17.04 -14.25
CA SER A 207 4.94 -17.96 -13.29
C SER A 207 4.77 -17.37 -11.88
N ASP A 208 5.45 -16.27 -11.56
CA ASP A 208 5.25 -15.57 -10.29
C ASP A 208 3.82 -15.03 -10.18
N TYR A 209 3.22 -14.62 -11.29
CA TYR A 209 1.85 -14.08 -11.31
C TYR A 209 0.77 -15.15 -11.10
N GLU A 210 1.11 -16.42 -11.32
CA GLU A 210 0.20 -17.56 -11.11
C GLU A 210 0.27 -18.11 -9.68
N SER A 211 1.34 -17.77 -8.94
CA SER A 211 1.64 -18.32 -7.62
C SER A 211 1.63 -17.28 -6.50
N LEU A 212 1.03 -16.11 -6.76
CA LEU A 212 0.85 -15.04 -5.77
C LEU A 212 -0.02 -15.52 -4.61
N GLY A 213 0.43 -15.26 -3.39
CA GLY A 213 -0.29 -15.59 -2.17
C GLY A 213 0.36 -14.98 -0.93
N ASP A 214 -0.38 -15.00 0.17
CA ASP A 214 -0.05 -14.26 1.40
C ASP A 214 1.40 -14.45 1.87
N LYS A 215 1.89 -15.70 1.83
CA LYS A 215 3.26 -16.04 2.26
C LYS A 215 4.33 -15.37 1.39
N GLN A 216 4.13 -15.37 0.06
CA GLN A 216 5.09 -14.78 -0.88
C GLN A 216 5.03 -13.25 -0.79
N THR A 217 3.83 -12.67 -0.74
CA THR A 217 3.62 -11.23 -0.56
C THR A 217 4.26 -10.72 0.73
N ALA A 218 4.09 -11.42 1.85
CA ALA A 218 4.70 -11.05 3.13
C ALA A 218 6.24 -11.16 3.08
N LYS A 219 6.77 -12.23 2.47
CA LYS A 219 8.22 -12.44 2.32
C LYS A 219 8.87 -11.36 1.46
N ASP A 220 8.25 -11.02 0.33
CA ASP A 220 8.75 -10.00 -0.58
C ASP A 220 8.63 -8.60 0.05
N SER A 221 7.54 -8.29 0.74
CA SER A 221 7.36 -7.01 1.44
C SER A 221 8.35 -6.84 2.59
N TYR A 222 8.69 -7.93 3.30
CA TYR A 222 9.76 -7.91 4.29
C TYR A 222 11.14 -7.68 3.65
N THR A 223 11.44 -8.38 2.55
CA THR A 223 12.69 -8.20 1.79
C THR A 223 12.82 -6.77 1.25
N PHE A 224 11.71 -6.20 0.77
CA PHE A 224 11.59 -4.80 0.38
C PHE A 224 11.99 -3.90 1.55
N LEU A 225 11.38 -4.06 2.72
CA LEU A 225 11.61 -3.17 3.86
C LEU A 225 13.06 -3.21 4.33
N VAL A 226 13.69 -4.38 4.36
CA VAL A 226 15.12 -4.52 4.71
C VAL A 226 16.00 -3.76 3.73
N ASN A 227 15.82 -3.96 2.42
CA ASN A 227 16.61 -3.25 1.41
C ASN A 227 16.33 -1.74 1.39
N TRP A 228 15.07 -1.36 1.59
CA TRP A 228 14.67 0.04 1.67
C TRP A 228 15.35 0.74 2.86
N LEU A 229 15.44 0.08 4.02
CA LEU A 229 16.16 0.63 5.18
C LEU A 229 17.69 0.70 4.97
N GLU A 230 18.27 -0.16 4.13
CA GLU A 230 19.66 -0.01 3.69
C GLU A 230 19.84 1.18 2.74
N ARG A 231 18.84 1.49 1.91
CA ARG A 231 18.81 2.66 1.02
C ARG A 231 18.55 3.97 1.77
N PHE A 232 17.73 3.93 2.82
CA PHE A 232 17.35 5.06 3.66
C PHE A 232 17.79 4.84 5.13
N PRO A 233 19.11 4.76 5.41
CA PRO A 233 19.63 4.35 6.71
C PRO A 233 19.23 5.27 7.87
N GLN A 234 18.90 6.54 7.59
CA GLN A 234 18.44 7.51 8.59
C GLN A 234 17.10 7.14 9.25
N TYR A 235 16.37 6.17 8.71
CA TYR A 235 15.10 5.70 9.26
C TYR A 235 15.21 4.40 10.09
N LYS A 236 16.38 3.75 10.16
CA LYS A 236 16.56 2.47 10.87
C LYS A 236 16.19 2.50 12.36
N THR A 237 16.28 3.65 12.99
CA THR A 237 15.98 3.83 14.42
C THR A 237 14.65 4.54 14.67
N ARG A 238 13.83 4.73 13.62
CA ARG A 238 12.57 5.47 13.76
C ARG A 238 11.46 4.56 14.29
N ASP A 239 10.55 5.14 15.07
CA ASP A 239 9.27 4.50 15.33
C ASP A 239 8.61 4.10 14.01
N PHE A 240 8.27 2.82 13.89
CA PHE A 240 7.79 2.23 12.64
C PHE A 240 6.40 1.62 12.83
N PHE A 241 5.49 1.97 11.91
CA PHE A 241 4.12 1.48 11.90
C PHE A 241 3.77 0.90 10.54
N ILE A 242 2.95 -0.15 10.52
CA ILE A 242 2.35 -0.70 9.32
C ILE A 242 0.85 -0.43 9.38
N ALA A 243 0.31 0.18 8.33
CA ALA A 243 -1.10 0.51 8.19
C ALA A 243 -1.59 0.12 6.78
N GLY A 244 -2.91 0.00 6.62
CA GLY A 244 -3.50 -0.34 5.34
C GLY A 244 -5.03 -0.46 5.37
N GLU A 245 -5.64 -0.56 4.20
CA GLU A 245 -7.08 -0.81 4.00
C GLU A 245 -7.34 -1.90 2.96
N SER A 246 -8.57 -2.38 2.80
CA SER A 246 -8.98 -3.35 1.77
C SER A 246 -10.45 -3.18 1.38
#